data_AF-A0A563U262-F1
#
_entry.id   AF-A0A563U262-F1
#
_cell.length_a   1.000
_cell.length_b   1.000
_cell.length_c   1.000
_cell.angle_alpha   90.00
_cell.angle_beta   90.00
_cell.angle_gamma   90.00
#
_symmetry.space_group_name_H-M   'P 1'
#
loop_
_entity.id
_entity.type
_entity.pdbx_description
1 polymer ?
#
loop_
_entity_poly.entity_id
_entity_poly.type
_entity_poly.pdbx_seq_one_letter_code
_entity_poly.pdbx_strand_id
1 'polypeptide(L)'
;MKRKAKRTVPRLLNEVRKSSKHTLQIHDGMGTTMPPDKEVLMIYFDQKGEGEMANEFFNEHDGRGWKTPTGATIYNWKVCAAEWIYNHRQNVKRRFRQSPFYSESF
;
A
#
# COMPACT_ATOMS: atom_id res chain seq x y z
N MET A 1 53.19 -38.13 27.41
CA MET A 1 52.80 -37.18 26.34
C MET A 1 51.32 -36.87 26.45
N LYS A 2 50.92 -35.59 26.53
CA LYS A 2 49.53 -35.17 26.75
C LYS A 2 48.88 -34.77 25.43
N ARG A 3 47.77 -35.41 25.04
CA ARG A 3 46.99 -35.05 23.84
C ARG A 3 46.11 -33.84 24.18
N LYS A 4 46.30 -32.71 23.49
CA LYS A 4 45.43 -31.53 23.57
C LYS A 4 44.33 -31.69 22.51
N ALA A 5 43.07 -31.79 22.94
CA ALA A 5 41.93 -31.78 22.03
C ALA A 5 41.74 -30.36 21.44
N LYS A 6 41.58 -30.26 20.11
CA LYS A 6 41.25 -28.99 19.44
C LYS A 6 39.77 -28.70 19.68
N ARG A 7 39.49 -27.63 20.44
CA ARG A 7 38.14 -27.14 20.71
C ARG A 7 37.58 -26.53 19.42
N THR A 8 36.69 -27.23 18.73
CA THR A 8 36.01 -26.71 17.53
C THR A 8 35.05 -25.61 17.96
N VAL A 9 35.33 -24.37 17.57
CA VAL A 9 34.44 -23.22 17.79
C VAL A 9 33.27 -23.36 16.81
N PRO A 10 32.00 -23.35 17.25
CA PRO A 10 30.89 -23.37 16.33
C PRO A 10 30.93 -22.08 15.50
N ARG A 11 31.00 -22.25 14.18
CA ARG A 11 30.89 -21.19 13.19
C ARG A 11 29.53 -20.53 13.39
N LEU A 12 29.50 -19.37 14.04
CA LEU A 12 28.33 -18.50 14.04
C LEU A 12 28.00 -18.24 12.57
N LEU A 13 26.83 -18.70 12.14
CA LEU A 13 26.26 -18.38 10.84
C LEU A 13 26.26 -16.86 10.75
N ASN A 14 27.12 -16.34 9.86
CA ASN A 14 27.06 -14.96 9.44
C ASN A 14 25.61 -14.69 9.05
N GLU A 15 24.89 -13.94 9.88
CA GLU A 15 23.65 -13.34 9.46
C GLU A 15 24.02 -12.45 8.29
N VAL A 16 23.72 -12.97 7.09
CA VAL A 16 23.75 -12.21 5.85
C VAL A 16 22.84 -11.03 6.14
N ARG A 17 23.45 -9.88 6.44
CA ARG A 17 22.77 -8.58 6.42
C ARG A 17 22.05 -8.57 5.09
N LYS A 18 20.73 -8.80 5.13
CA LYS A 18 19.86 -8.57 3.99
C LYS A 18 19.96 -7.07 3.78
N SER A 19 20.95 -6.67 2.98
CA SER A 19 21.01 -5.36 2.39
C SER A 19 19.69 -5.27 1.65
N SER A 20 18.73 -4.57 2.27
CA SER A 20 17.53 -4.10 1.62
C SER A 20 18.05 -3.29 0.45
N LYS A 21 18.17 -3.94 -0.71
CA LYS A 21 18.31 -3.27 -1.98
C LYS A 21 17.04 -2.46 -2.10
N HIS A 22 17.06 -1.25 -1.55
CA HIS A 22 16.10 -0.22 -1.84
C HIS A 22 16.43 0.18 -3.27
N THR A 23 16.06 -0.69 -4.21
CA THR A 23 15.90 -0.32 -5.60
C THR A 23 14.91 0.82 -5.52
N LEU A 24 15.39 2.06 -5.59
CA LEU A 24 14.56 3.23 -5.74
C LEU A 24 13.77 2.95 -7.00
N GLN A 25 12.55 2.42 -6.86
CA GLN A 25 11.64 2.30 -7.98
C GLN A 25 11.50 3.73 -8.49
N ILE A 26 12.02 3.97 -9.69
CA ILE A 26 11.91 5.27 -10.32
C ILE A 26 10.44 5.40 -10.68
N HIS A 27 9.69 6.07 -9.81
CA HIS A 27 8.29 6.36 -10.04
C HIS A 27 8.20 7.39 -11.17
N ASP A 28 7.70 6.95 -12.33
CA ASP A 28 7.45 7.79 -13.51
C ASP A 28 6.38 8.87 -13.26
N GLY A 29 5.71 8.83 -12.12
CA GLY A 29 4.61 9.72 -11.76
C GLY A 29 3.31 9.42 -12.52
N MET A 30 3.28 8.43 -13.41
CA MET A 30 2.13 8.11 -14.27
C MET A 30 1.15 7.14 -13.59
N GLY A 31 1.57 6.50 -12.51
CA GLY A 31 0.74 5.53 -11.78
C GLY A 31 0.67 4.15 -12.46
N THR A 32 1.53 3.92 -13.45
CA THR A 32 1.62 2.67 -14.24
C THR A 32 2.63 1.68 -13.69
N THR A 33 3.45 2.10 -12.73
CA THR A 33 4.35 1.22 -12.01
C THR A 33 3.54 0.37 -11.02
N MET A 34 3.41 -0.92 -11.32
CA MET A 34 2.56 -1.88 -10.61
C MET A 34 3.36 -3.09 -10.12
N PRO A 35 3.09 -3.61 -8.91
CA PRO A 35 2.26 -3.01 -7.86
C PRO A 35 2.92 -1.75 -7.29
N PRO A 36 2.14 -0.74 -6.86
CA PRO A 36 2.70 0.47 -6.28
C PRO A 36 3.33 0.22 -4.92
N ASP A 37 4.37 1.00 -4.62
CA ASP A 37 4.92 1.10 -3.27
C ASP A 37 3.89 1.75 -2.34
N LYS A 38 3.73 1.19 -1.14
CA LYS A 38 2.77 1.68 -0.13
C LYS A 38 3.01 3.15 0.21
N GLU A 39 4.27 3.58 0.29
CA GLU A 39 4.65 4.96 0.58
C GLU A 39 4.13 5.94 -0.49
N VAL A 40 4.19 5.56 -1.77
CA VAL A 40 3.70 6.38 -2.88
C VAL A 40 2.17 6.51 -2.85
N LEU A 41 1.46 5.45 -2.45
CA LEU A 41 0.02 5.54 -2.21
C LEU A 41 -0.29 6.49 -1.07
N MET A 42 0.42 6.38 0.06
CA MET A 42 0.21 7.27 1.20
C MET A 42 0.41 8.74 0.82
N ILE A 43 1.49 9.05 0.11
CA ILE A 43 1.75 10.41 -0.41
C ILE A 43 0.62 10.87 -1.33
N TYR A 44 0.17 10.02 -2.25
CA TYR A 44 -0.92 10.38 -3.18
C TYR A 44 -2.23 10.68 -2.45
N PHE A 45 -2.63 9.85 -1.48
CA PHE A 45 -3.87 10.05 -0.72
C PHE A 45 -3.78 11.26 0.20
N ASP A 46 -2.62 11.51 0.82
CA ASP A 46 -2.37 12.70 1.63
C ASP A 46 -2.51 13.99 0.79
N GLN A 47 -1.93 14.02 -0.41
CA GLN A 47 -2.10 15.11 -1.38
C GLN A 47 -3.56 15.36 -1.78
N LYS A 48 -4.44 14.36 -1.64
CA LYS A 48 -5.88 14.47 -1.92
C LYS A 48 -6.72 14.79 -0.69
N GLY A 49 -6.11 14.84 0.50
CA GLY A 49 -6.77 15.07 1.77
C GLY A 49 -7.50 13.84 2.34
N GLU A 50 -7.15 12.64 1.87
CA GLU A 50 -7.80 11.37 2.27
C GLU A 50 -6.76 10.36 2.80
N GLY A 51 -5.72 10.84 3.50
CA GLY A 51 -4.58 10.01 3.92
C GLY A 51 -4.96 8.76 4.72
N GLU A 52 -6.02 8.84 5.52
CA GLU A 52 -6.53 7.73 6.33
C GLU A 52 -6.98 6.53 5.48
N MET A 53 -7.51 6.80 4.28
CA MET A 53 -8.03 5.77 3.36
C MET A 53 -6.93 5.01 2.62
N ALA A 54 -5.68 5.49 2.64
CA ALA A 54 -4.59 4.90 1.87
C ALA A 54 -4.32 3.44 2.28
N ASN A 55 -4.38 3.15 3.58
CA ASN A 55 -4.16 1.80 4.11
C ASN A 55 -5.28 0.85 3.71
N GLU A 56 -6.53 1.29 3.80
CA GLU A 56 -7.70 0.48 3.40
C GLU A 56 -7.64 0.15 1.90
N PHE A 57 -7.36 1.15 1.06
CA PHE A 57 -7.18 0.98 -0.37
C PHE A 57 -6.08 -0.03 -0.69
N PHE A 58 -4.90 0.12 -0.07
CA PHE A 58 -3.77 -0.79 -0.30
C PHE A 58 -4.12 -2.23 0.09
N ASN A 59 -4.67 -2.43 1.29
CA ASN A 59 -4.99 -3.77 1.79
C ASN A 59 -6.04 -4.48 0.91
N GLU A 60 -7.06 -3.76 0.43
CA GLU A 60 -8.06 -4.34 -0.47
C GLU A 60 -7.46 -4.79 -1.80
N HIS A 61 -6.58 -3.98 -2.39
CA HIS A 61 -6.00 -4.28 -3.70
C HIS A 61 -4.87 -5.31 -3.60
N ASP A 62 -4.07 -5.26 -2.54
CA ASP A 62 -3.01 -6.23 -2.28
C ASP A 62 -3.59 -7.62 -2.01
N GLY A 63 -4.67 -7.71 -1.22
CA GLY A 63 -5.42 -8.95 -0.99
C GLY A 63 -6.02 -9.56 -2.27
N ARG A 64 -6.32 -8.73 -3.28
CA ARG A 64 -6.78 -9.17 -4.62
C ARG A 64 -5.63 -9.42 -5.60
N GLY A 65 -4.38 -9.16 -5.19
CA GLY A 65 -3.21 -9.26 -6.07
C GLY A 65 -3.23 -8.25 -7.22
N TRP A 66 -3.75 -7.04 -6.97
CA TRP A 66 -3.84 -5.94 -7.95
C TRP A 66 -4.59 -6.32 -9.23
N LYS A 67 -5.70 -7.04 -9.06
CA LYS A 67 -6.62 -7.42 -10.13
C LYS A 67 -8.00 -6.80 -9.92
N THR A 68 -8.70 -6.55 -11.02
CA THR A 68 -10.11 -6.16 -11.02
C THR A 68 -10.98 -7.30 -10.48
N PRO A 69 -12.24 -7.01 -10.08
CA PRO A 69 -13.19 -8.06 -9.69
C PRO A 69 -13.44 -9.10 -10.79
N THR A 70 -13.27 -8.73 -12.06
CA THR A 70 -13.38 -9.62 -13.23
C THR A 70 -12.11 -10.45 -13.48
N GLY A 71 -11.04 -10.23 -12.71
CA GLY A 71 -9.76 -10.94 -12.81
C GLY A 71 -8.73 -10.30 -13.75
N ALA A 72 -9.03 -9.16 -14.37
CA ALA A 72 -8.09 -8.44 -15.22
C ALA A 72 -7.01 -7.73 -14.38
N THR A 73 -5.80 -7.59 -14.91
CA THR A 73 -4.71 -6.89 -14.22
C THR A 73 -4.96 -5.38 -14.22
N ILE A 74 -4.81 -4.73 -13.06
CA ILE A 74 -4.87 -3.28 -12.97
C ILE A 74 -3.58 -2.71 -13.58
N TYR A 75 -3.72 -1.85 -14.59
CA TYR A 75 -2.58 -1.21 -15.25
C TYR A 75 -2.18 0.11 -14.59
N ASN A 76 -3.14 0.83 -14.01
CA ASN A 76 -2.90 2.14 -13.42
C ASN A 76 -3.57 2.25 -12.04
N TRP A 77 -2.75 2.25 -10.98
CA TRP A 77 -3.25 2.34 -9.61
C TRP A 77 -3.79 3.73 -9.28
N LYS A 78 -3.29 4.81 -9.92
CA LYS A 78 -3.77 6.18 -9.66
C LYS A 78 -5.21 6.36 -10.12
N VAL A 79 -5.58 5.72 -11.23
CA VAL A 79 -6.98 5.72 -11.71
C VAL A 79 -7.88 5.02 -10.69
N CYS A 80 -7.49 3.84 -10.22
CA CYS A 80 -8.23 3.12 -9.18
C CYS A 80 -8.31 3.92 -7.86
N ALA A 81 -7.22 4.57 -7.45
CA ALA A 81 -7.19 5.40 -6.25
C ALA A 81 -8.10 6.64 -6.38
N ALA A 82 -8.11 7.30 -7.54
CA ALA A 82 -8.99 8.44 -7.80
C ALA A 82 -10.47 8.04 -7.75
N GLU A 83 -10.82 6.90 -8.35
CA GLU A 83 -12.17 6.33 -8.29
C GLU A 83 -12.58 5.98 -6.86
N TRP A 84 -11.67 5.36 -6.09
CA TRP A 84 -11.87 5.05 -4.68
C TRP A 84 -12.20 6.30 -3.85
N ILE A 85 -11.38 7.34 -3.98
CA ILE A 85 -11.58 8.63 -3.31
C ILE A 85 -12.93 9.25 -3.71
N TYR A 86 -13.26 9.24 -5.00
CA TYR A 86 -14.52 9.78 -5.49
C TYR A 86 -15.72 9.05 -4.86
N ASN A 87 -15.71 7.72 -4.91
CA ASN A 87 -16.77 6.88 -4.35
C ASN A 87 -16.90 7.07 -2.83
N HIS A 88 -15.79 7.21 -2.11
CA HIS A 88 -15.80 7.52 -0.69
C HIS A 88 -16.53 8.85 -0.41
N ARG A 89 -16.14 9.92 -1.11
CA ARG A 89 -16.77 11.25 -0.97
C ARG A 89 -18.27 11.25 -1.29
N GLN A 90 -18.67 10.55 -2.36
CA GLN A 90 -20.09 10.43 -2.70
C GLN A 90 -20.87 9.68 -1.62
N ASN A 91 -20.30 8.62 -1.05
CA ASN A 91 -20.90 7.88 0.05
C ASN A 91 -21.07 8.75 1.30
N VAL A 92 -20.07 9.54 1.68
CA VAL A 92 -20.16 10.48 2.80
C VAL A 92 -21.28 11.50 2.57
N LYS A 93 -21.32 12.13 1.39
CA LYS A 93 -22.40 13.08 1.03
C LYS A 93 -23.78 12.42 1.02
N ARG A 94 -23.89 11.18 0.52
CA ARG A 94 -25.15 10.42 0.52
C ARG A 94 -25.61 10.13 1.94
N ARG A 95 -24.71 9.65 2.81
CA ARG A 95 -25.02 9.37 4.22
C ARG A 95 -25.47 10.62 4.96
N PHE A 96 -24.80 11.76 4.71
CA PHE A 96 -25.19 13.04 5.29
C PHE A 96 -26.62 13.44 4.91
N ARG A 97 -26.98 13.36 3.62
CA ARG A 97 -28.35 13.65 3.13
C ARG A 97 -29.42 12.69 3.67
N GLN A 98 -29.05 11.45 3.97
CA GLN A 98 -29.95 10.44 4.55
C GLN A 98 -30.05 10.57 6.08
N SER A 99 -29.24 11.42 6.71
CA SER A 99 -29.24 11.54 8.16
C SER A 99 -30.55 12.19 8.64
N PRO A 100 -31.14 11.72 9.76
CA PRO A 100 -32.33 12.33 10.35
C PRO A 100 -32.13 13.80 10.76
N PHE A 101 -30.88 14.23 10.86
CA PHE A 101 -30.47 15.57 11.26
C PHE A 101 -30.24 16.51 10.06
N TYR A 102 -30.40 16.03 8.82
CA TYR A 102 -30.29 16.86 7.64
C TYR A 102 -31.58 17.65 7.45
N SER A 103 -31.54 18.95 7.73
CA SER A 103 -32.54 19.91 7.27
C SER A 103 -31.94 20.74 6.15
N GLU A 104 -32.58 20.74 4.98
CA GLU A 104 -32.20 21.62 3.88
C GLU A 104 -32.64 23.04 4.27
N SER A 105 -31.70 23.87 4.74
CA SER A 105 -31.98 25.27 5.03
C SER A 105 -32.16 26.01 3.71
N PHE A 106 -33.40 26.44 3.42
CA PHE A 106 -33.77 27.26 2.27
C PHE A 106 -33.30 28.71 2.39
#